data_AF-A0A7J4II90-F1
#
_entry.id   AF-A0A7J4II90-F1
#
_cell.length_a   1.000
_cell.length_b   1.000
_cell.length_c   1.000
_cell.angle_alpha   90.00
_cell.angle_beta   90.00
_cell.angle_gamma   90.00
#
_symmetry.space_group_name_H-M   'P 1'
#
loop_
_entity.id
_entity.type
_entity.pdbx_description
1 polymer ?
#
loop_
_entity_poly.entity_id
_entity_poly.type
_entity_poly.pdbx_seq_one_letter_code
_entity_poly.pdbx_strand_id
1 'polypeptide(L)'
;MVVYFVLWGLFTLILFIGEPKMTRALQFVLGTLALVCFLEAVGTTTGAGTFMILAGYVGIVSSLAAIYTAPAPFLDDLYGTAVAPLG
;
A
#
# COMPACT_ATOMS: atom_id res chain seq x y z
N MET A 1 1.24 18.21 -9.75
CA MET A 1 1.85 16.89 -9.44
C MET A 1 1.74 16.57 -7.95
N VAL A 2 2.09 17.48 -7.04
CA VAL A 2 1.91 17.30 -5.57
C VAL A 2 0.45 17.05 -5.18
N VAL A 3 -0.50 17.83 -5.71
CA VAL A 3 -1.95 17.68 -5.40
C VAL A 3 -2.47 16.29 -5.77
N TYR A 4 -1.94 15.67 -6.82
CA TYR A 4 -2.29 14.31 -7.22
C TYR A 4 -1.86 13.30 -6.15
N PHE A 5 -0.61 13.36 -5.67
CA PHE A 5 -0.12 12.47 -4.61
C PHE A 5 -0.83 12.67 -3.27
N VAL A 6 -1.22 13.90 -2.95
CA VAL A 6 -1.99 14.19 -1.73
C VAL A 6 -3.40 13.60 -1.82
N LEU A 7 -4.09 13.78 -2.95
CA LEU A 7 -5.42 13.19 -3.17
C LEU A 7 -5.36 11.66 -3.19
N TRP A 8 -4.31 11.10 -3.81
CA TRP A 8 -4.10 9.66 -3.84
C TRP A 8 -3.77 9.09 -2.44
N GLY A 9 -2.92 9.77 -1.67
CA GLY A 9 -2.65 9.43 -0.28
C GLY A 9 -3.90 9.50 0.59
N LEU A 10 -4.75 10.51 0.40
CA LEU A 10 -6.02 10.66 1.12
C LEU A 10 -7.01 9.54 0.76
N PHE A 11 -7.14 9.21 -0.53
CA PHE A 11 -7.94 8.07 -1.00
C PHE A 11 -7.48 6.77 -0.33
N THR A 12 -6.17 6.53 -0.28
CA THR A 12 -5.59 5.33 0.33
C THR A 12 -5.82 5.27 1.84
N LEU A 13 -5.77 6.41 2.54
CA LEU A 13 -6.12 6.52 3.95
C LEU A 13 -7.59 6.22 4.23
N ILE A 14 -8.49 6.70 3.36
CA ILE A 14 -9.92 6.41 3.48
C ILE A 14 -10.18 4.91 3.31
N LEU A 15 -9.52 4.24 2.36
CA LEU A 15 -9.58 2.78 2.22
C LEU A 15 -9.03 2.07 3.47
N PHE A 16 -7.89 2.54 3.99
CA PHE A 16 -7.29 1.96 5.19
C PHE A 16 -8.23 2.02 6.43
N ILE A 17 -9.02 3.09 6.57
CA ILE A 17 -9.99 3.25 7.66
C ILE A 17 -11.33 2.56 7.32
N GLY A 18 -11.67 2.45 6.04
CA GLY A 18 -12.95 1.96 5.53
C GLY A 18 -13.16 0.45 5.64
N GLU A 19 -12.10 -0.34 5.74
CA GLU A 19 -12.18 -1.80 5.90
C GLU A 19 -11.83 -2.29 7.34
N PRO A 20 -12.79 -2.31 8.28
CA PRO A 20 -12.56 -2.86 9.62
C PRO A 20 -12.41 -4.39 9.65
N LYS A 21 -12.68 -5.08 8.53
CA LYS A 21 -12.53 -6.53 8.36
C LYS A 21 -11.29 -6.93 7.55
N MET A 22 -10.36 -6.01 7.34
CA MET A 22 -9.15 -6.31 6.59
C MET A 22 -8.23 -7.28 7.32
N THR A 23 -7.70 -8.24 6.57
CA THR A 23 -6.61 -9.10 7.00
C THR A 23 -5.34 -8.27 7.22
N ARG A 24 -4.46 -8.68 8.14
CA ARG A 24 -3.28 -7.89 8.51
C ARG A 24 -2.36 -7.61 7.32
N ALA A 25 -2.28 -8.54 6.39
CA ALA A 25 -1.50 -8.36 5.16
C ALA A 25 -2.04 -7.22 4.29
N LEU A 26 -3.36 -7.09 4.15
CA LEU A 26 -3.96 -6.04 3.33
C LEU A 26 -3.86 -4.66 3.99
N GLN A 27 -3.96 -4.60 5.32
CA GLN A 27 -3.65 -3.38 6.09
C GLN A 27 -2.20 -2.93 5.89
N PHE A 28 -1.26 -3.87 5.87
CA PHE A 28 0.16 -3.55 5.64
C PHE A 28 0.39 -2.97 4.24
N VAL A 29 -0.25 -3.54 3.21
CA VAL A 29 -0.17 -3.02 1.83
C VAL A 29 -0.72 -1.60 1.74
N LEU A 30 -1.93 -1.36 2.26
CA LEU A 30 -2.54 -0.02 2.21
C LEU A 30 -1.77 1.01 3.05
N GLY A 31 -1.29 0.61 4.23
CA GLY A 31 -0.51 1.49 5.10
C GLY A 31 0.83 1.89 4.47
N THR A 32 1.55 0.92 3.86
CA THR A 32 2.79 1.21 3.14
C THR A 32 2.56 2.04 1.89
N LEU A 33 1.47 1.80 1.16
CA LEU A 33 1.10 2.58 -0.03
C LEU A 33 0.76 4.04 0.32
N ALA A 34 0.01 4.26 1.40
CA ALA A 34 -0.27 5.61 1.90
C ALA A 34 1.03 6.33 2.27
N LEU A 35 1.96 5.64 2.94
CA LEU A 35 3.27 6.18 3.32
C LEU A 35 4.08 6.60 2.09
N VAL A 36 4.13 5.77 1.03
CA VAL A 36 4.79 6.10 -0.24
C VAL A 36 4.26 7.41 -0.82
N CYS A 37 2.94 7.60 -0.84
CA CYS A 37 2.33 8.79 -1.41
C CYS A 37 2.66 10.06 -0.63
N PHE A 38 2.72 9.98 0.70
CA PHE A 38 3.17 11.11 1.51
C PHE A 38 4.66 11.41 1.30
N LEU A 39 5.51 10.39 1.17
CA LEU A 39 6.93 10.60 0.88
C LEU A 39 7.16 11.23 -0.51
N GLU A 40 6.41 10.81 -1.54
CA GLU A 40 6.49 11.43 -2.86
C GLU A 40 5.98 12.87 -2.86
N ALA A 41 4.91 13.15 -2.12
CA ALA A 41 4.41 14.51 -1.94
C ALA A 41 5.47 15.41 -1.29
N VAL A 42 6.08 14.97 -0.18
CA VAL A 42 7.13 15.72 0.54
C VAL A 42 8.41 15.86 -0.29
N GLY A 43 8.82 14.81 -1.01
CA GLY A 43 9.98 14.87 -1.90
C GLY A 43 9.78 15.88 -3.03
N THR A 44 8.58 15.93 -3.59
CA THR A 44 8.23 16.87 -4.65
C THR A 44 8.10 18.32 -4.15
N THR A 45 7.61 18.55 -2.93
CA THR A 45 7.54 19.91 -2.35
C THR A 45 8.89 20.44 -1.89
N THR A 46 9.74 19.58 -1.34
CA THR A 46 11.04 19.96 -0.78
C THR A 46 12.13 19.99 -1.85
N GLY A 47 11.91 19.36 -3.01
CA GLY A 47 12.91 19.19 -4.06
C GLY A 47 14.07 18.26 -3.66
N ALA A 48 13.96 17.60 -2.51
CA ALA A 48 14.99 16.74 -1.97
C ALA A 48 14.84 15.32 -2.51
N GLY A 49 15.73 14.93 -3.42
CA GLY A 49 15.73 13.61 -4.07
C GLY A 49 15.83 12.42 -3.10
N THR A 50 16.34 12.63 -1.89
CA THR A 50 16.42 11.60 -0.83
C THR A 50 15.04 11.03 -0.47
N PHE A 51 14.01 11.88 -0.36
CA PHE A 51 12.65 11.41 -0.05
C PHE A 51 12.03 10.63 -1.20
N MET A 52 12.39 10.97 -2.44
CA MET A 52 11.93 10.28 -3.64
C MET A 52 12.58 8.89 -3.76
N ILE A 53 13.86 8.77 -3.42
CA ILE A 53 14.57 7.47 -3.34
C ILE A 53 13.96 6.60 -2.24
N LEU A 54 13.72 7.16 -1.05
CA LEU A 54 13.05 6.46 0.05
C LEU A 54 11.64 6.00 -0.35
N ALA A 55 10.86 6.85 -1.01
CA ALA A 55 9.54 6.50 -1.53
C ALA A 55 9.62 5.31 -2.50
N GLY A 56 10.63 5.28 -3.37
CA GLY A 56 10.90 4.16 -4.26
C GLY A 56 11.15 2.84 -3.52
N TYR A 57 12.01 2.86 -2.49
CA TYR A 57 12.26 1.65 -1.67
C TYR A 57 11.00 1.14 -0.97
N VAL A 58 10.24 2.04 -0.35
CA VAL A 58 8.98 1.65 0.32
C VAL A 58 7.95 1.16 -0.73
N GLY A 59 7.93 1.77 -1.92
CA GLY A 59 7.07 1.38 -3.03
C GLY A 59 7.32 -0.04 -3.52
N ILE A 60 8.60 -0.46 -3.59
CA ILE A 60 8.96 -1.84 -3.92
C ILE A 60 8.42 -2.81 -2.87
N VAL A 61 8.60 -2.51 -1.58
CA VAL A 61 8.10 -3.35 -0.48
C VAL A 61 6.58 -3.45 -0.51
N SER A 62 5.89 -2.33 -0.70
CA SER A 62 4.42 -2.28 -0.82
C SER A 62 3.92 -3.11 -2.01
N SER A 63 4.57 -2.99 -3.17
CA SER A 63 4.19 -3.73 -4.38
C SER A 63 4.41 -5.23 -4.23
N LEU A 64 5.53 -5.65 -3.63
CA LEU A 64 5.79 -7.07 -3.35
C LEU A 64 4.77 -7.64 -2.36
N ALA A 65 4.42 -6.88 -1.32
CA ALA A 65 3.37 -7.27 -0.39
C ALA A 65 2.01 -7.35 -1.11
N ALA A 66 1.66 -6.40 -1.98
CA ALA A 66 0.43 -6.42 -2.76
C ALA A 66 0.34 -7.66 -3.67
N ILE A 67 1.44 -8.02 -4.34
CA ILE A 67 1.52 -9.23 -5.18
C ILE A 67 1.29 -10.50 -4.35
N TYR A 68 1.78 -10.55 -3.11
CA TYR A 68 1.52 -11.68 -2.21
C TYR A 68 0.06 -11.73 -1.73
N THR A 69 -0.53 -10.56 -1.46
CA THR A 69 -1.86 -10.46 -0.85
C THR A 69 -3.00 -10.60 -1.87
N ALA A 70 -2.78 -10.17 -3.12
CA ALA A 70 -3.79 -10.16 -4.18
C ALA A 70 -4.35 -11.54 -4.59
N PRO A 71 -3.56 -12.61 -4.74
CA PRO A 71 -4.08 -13.92 -5.15
C PRO A 71 -4.73 -14.70 -4.01
N ALA A 72 -4.52 -14.32 -2.75
CA ALA A 72 -4.95 -15.11 -1.60
C ALA A 72 -6.49 -15.34 -1.55
N PRO A 73 -7.37 -14.35 -1.77
CA PRO A 73 -8.82 -14.60 -1.80
C PRO A 73 -9.26 -15.53 -2.93
N PHE A 74 -8.57 -15.48 -4.07
CA PHE A 74 -8.87 -16.31 -5.24
C PHE A 74 -8.37 -17.75 -5.05
N LEU A 75 -7.19 -17.93 -4.43
CA LEU A 75 -6.64 -19.24 -4.12
C LEU A 75 -7.44 -19.94 -3.02
N ASP A 76 -7.89 -19.21 -2.01
CA ASP A 76 -8.72 -19.77 -0.93
C ASP A 76 -10.10 -20.23 -1.46
N ASP A 77 -10.67 -19.52 -2.44
CA ASP A 77 -11.92 -19.91 -3.11
C ASP A 77 -11.76 -21.14 -4.01
N LEU A 78 -10.62 -21.26 -4.73
CA LEU A 78 -10.33 -22.40 -5.60
C LEU A 78 -9.94 -23.69 -4.85
N TYR A 79 -9.18 -23.57 -3.76
CA TYR A 79 -8.62 -24.72 -3.03
C TYR A 79 -9.41 -25.07 -1.76
N GLY A 80 -10.40 -24.28 -1.37
CA GLY A 80 -11.25 -24.52 -0.19
C GLY A 80 -10.48 -24.59 1.14
N THR A 81 -9.22 -24.16 1.14
CA THR A 81 -8.29 -24.16 2.28
C THR A 81 -7.50 -22.87 2.23
N ALA A 82 -7.16 -22.31 3.40
CA ALA A 82 -6.37 -21.08 3.49
C ALA A 82 -4.93 -21.35 3.00
N VAL A 83 -4.65 -21.08 1.72
CA VAL A 83 -3.34 -21.39 1.09
C VAL A 83 -2.31 -20.32 1.48
N ALA A 84 -2.76 -19.09 1.70
CA ALA A 84 -1.94 -18.00 2.21
C ALA A 84 -2.60 -17.42 3.46
N PRO A 85 -2.05 -17.65 4.67
CA PRO A 85 -2.60 -17.08 5.88
C PRO A 85 -2.44 -15.56 5.82
N LEU A 86 -3.53 -14.87 5.50
CA LEU A 86 -3.57 -13.41 5.44
C LEU A 86 -3.54 -12.75 6.84
N GLY A 87 -3.55 -13.56 7.90
CA GLY A 87 -3.56 -13.14 9.29
C GLY A 87 -4.97 -12.90 9.82
#